data_AF-A0A3D2X8C1-F1
#
_entry.id   AF-A0A3D2X8C1-F1
#
_cell.length_a   1.000
_cell.length_b   1.000
_cell.length_c   1.000
_cell.angle_alpha   90.00
_cell.angle_beta   90.00
_cell.angle_gamma   90.00
#
_symmetry.space_group_name_H-M   'P 1'
#
loop_
_entity.id
_entity.type
_entity.pdbx_description
1 polymer ?
#
loop_
_entity_poly.entity_id
_entity_poly.type
_entity_poly.pdbx_seq_one_letter_code
_entity_poly.pdbx_strand_id
1 'polypeptide(L)'
;MNKKKYIYGFILGFTLTTITACFPKKDEINVTLPHDQESNIDENQTSDFDEKQVDTLSIMDEFHNLISDESSIKEITAFMNKKIADATGEEVSEMILKLEEYHINRREQEEEKYLTEALQKGLNAIETSNSDINQVDSIKDETIKELVIELKENGYKMETVEGYYFPVIDYSFYKQFSSHASPEMKDYINIMTVESDCVFSKAEILMIGWDEVVNRIISMEKFLNQYPESKKADYIKLLYDNYVFITLYGLNNPPLFDYESKKMDEDAKQAYATALTQSVDSEFLKLLGEFMALVEKNDYMLTDGVESFRKANTSSNLNENNEISKDPNRYQVAGIDDADEFDETYELLRIALRDNDRDTFADYIAYPIKVRINDKKTEIKNKDEFIKNFDDIMNEDVKNTFLNQKLDEFFVNYQGIMVGNGQFWLNQIEGTKHKFSIYAINN
;
A
#
# COMPACT_ATOMS: atom_id res chain seq x y z
N MET A 1 -22.50 -36.74 -42.18
CA MET A 1 -22.04 -36.92 -40.79
C MET A 1 -20.53 -36.72 -40.76
N ASN A 2 -20.08 -35.48 -40.54
CA ASN A 2 -18.66 -35.11 -40.47
C ASN A 2 -18.36 -34.61 -39.05
N LYS A 3 -17.44 -35.29 -38.34
CA LYS A 3 -16.83 -34.78 -37.12
C LYS A 3 -15.73 -33.80 -37.51
N LYS A 4 -15.84 -32.52 -37.12
CA LYS A 4 -14.71 -31.58 -37.12
C LYS A 4 -14.12 -31.56 -35.71
N LYS A 5 -12.83 -31.92 -35.62
CA LYS A 5 -11.97 -31.69 -34.46
C LYS A 5 -11.57 -30.20 -34.48
N TYR A 6 -11.78 -29.48 -33.40
CA TYR A 6 -11.14 -28.19 -33.17
C TYR A 6 -9.94 -28.43 -32.24
N ILE A 7 -8.75 -28.18 -32.77
CA ILE A 7 -7.50 -28.09 -32.03
C ILE A 7 -7.47 -26.66 -31.49
N TYR A 8 -7.58 -26.49 -30.18
CA TYR A 8 -7.19 -25.24 -29.53
C TYR A 8 -5.68 -25.33 -29.28
N GLY A 9 -4.91 -24.63 -30.11
CA GLY A 9 -3.50 -24.38 -29.83
C GLY A 9 -3.41 -23.35 -28.70
N PHE A 10 -2.73 -23.71 -27.61
CA PHE A 10 -2.21 -22.75 -26.65
C PHE A 10 -1.19 -21.87 -27.39
N ILE A 11 -1.59 -20.65 -27.73
CA ILE A 11 -0.64 -19.59 -28.05
C ILE A 11 -0.28 -18.98 -26.70
N LEU A 12 0.86 -19.42 -26.15
CA LEU A 12 1.55 -18.70 -25.07
C LEU A 12 2.07 -17.40 -25.69
N GLY A 13 1.20 -16.38 -25.72
CA GLY A 13 1.60 -15.04 -26.08
C GLY A 13 2.34 -14.44 -24.90
N PHE A 14 3.66 -14.61 -24.84
CA PHE A 14 4.52 -13.67 -24.11
C PHE A 14 4.36 -12.32 -24.83
N THR A 15 3.41 -11.50 -24.39
CA THR A 15 3.46 -10.08 -24.67
C THR A 15 4.67 -9.56 -23.92
N LEU A 16 5.77 -9.30 -24.63
CA LEU A 16 6.86 -8.47 -24.14
C LEU A 16 6.23 -7.08 -23.86
N THR A 17 5.71 -6.88 -22.65
CA THR A 17 5.52 -5.55 -22.12
C THR A 17 6.92 -5.06 -21.81
N THR A 18 7.36 -4.01 -22.50
CA THR A 18 8.58 -3.32 -22.13
C THR A 18 8.32 -2.68 -20.77
N ILE A 19 8.69 -3.36 -19.69
CA ILE A 19 8.64 -2.79 -18.35
C ILE A 19 9.77 -1.76 -18.29
N THR A 20 9.44 -0.50 -18.49
CA THR A 20 10.38 0.59 -18.26
C THR A 20 10.55 0.75 -16.76
N ALA A 21 11.75 0.48 -16.24
CA ALA A 21 12.11 0.87 -14.89
C ALA A 21 11.79 2.35 -14.71
N CYS A 22 11.12 2.66 -13.61
CA CYS A 22 10.67 4.00 -13.36
C CYS A 22 11.84 4.79 -12.75
N PHE A 23 12.31 5.81 -13.47
CA PHE A 23 13.37 6.71 -13.01
C PHE A 23 12.73 7.99 -12.48
N PRO A 24 12.76 8.26 -11.17
CA PRO A 24 12.28 9.54 -10.64
C PRO A 24 13.11 10.71 -11.17
N LYS A 25 12.48 11.87 -11.33
CA LYS A 25 13.17 13.12 -11.70
C LYS A 25 14.09 13.54 -10.55
N LYS A 26 15.38 13.69 -10.86
CA LYS A 26 16.40 14.13 -9.91
C LYS A 26 16.29 15.65 -9.72
N ASP A 27 15.57 16.10 -8.70
CA ASP A 27 15.62 17.51 -8.29
C ASP A 27 16.79 17.71 -7.33
N GLU A 28 17.77 18.54 -7.74
CA GLU A 28 18.88 18.97 -6.89
C GLU A 28 18.36 19.89 -5.77
N ILE A 29 18.16 19.34 -4.58
CA ILE A 29 17.84 20.14 -3.38
C ILE A 29 19.15 20.65 -2.76
N ASN A 30 19.58 21.84 -3.17
CA ASN A 30 20.61 22.60 -2.46
C ASN A 30 19.99 23.24 -1.21
N VAL A 31 20.12 22.59 -0.06
CA VAL A 31 19.74 23.18 1.25
C VAL A 31 20.87 24.11 1.70
N THR A 32 20.64 25.42 1.59
CA THR A 32 21.45 26.43 2.28
C THR A 32 20.69 26.86 3.53
N LEU A 33 21.28 26.65 4.71
CA LEU A 33 20.75 27.09 6.00
C LEU A 33 20.89 28.61 6.16
N PRO A 34 19.84 29.35 6.57
CA PRO A 34 19.99 30.64 7.22
C PRO A 34 19.81 30.54 8.74
N HIS A 35 20.64 31.32 9.40
CA HIS A 35 20.88 31.47 10.83
C HIS A 35 19.77 32.30 11.51
N ASP A 36 19.36 31.88 12.70
CA ASP A 36 18.40 32.53 13.58
C ASP A 36 18.77 33.98 13.94
N GLN A 37 17.75 34.85 14.04
CA GLN A 37 17.79 36.00 14.94
C GLN A 37 16.47 36.14 15.69
N GLU A 38 16.60 36.11 17.02
CA GLU A 38 15.58 36.24 18.06
C GLU A 38 14.82 37.58 17.99
N SER A 39 13.53 37.51 18.31
CA SER A 39 12.66 38.65 18.59
C SER A 39 12.74 39.05 20.07
N ASN A 40 12.82 40.36 20.34
CA ASN A 40 12.50 40.94 21.64
C ASN A 40 11.03 41.35 21.66
N ILE A 41 10.29 40.90 22.67
CA ILE A 41 8.95 41.39 23.02
C ILE A 41 9.10 42.32 24.23
N ASP A 42 8.44 43.47 24.20
CA ASP A 42 8.21 44.33 25.36
C ASP A 42 6.71 44.64 25.49
N GLU A 43 6.27 44.81 26.73
CA GLU A 43 4.88 44.68 27.22
C GLU A 43 3.92 45.85 26.91
N ASN A 44 2.63 45.49 27.01
CA ASN A 44 1.49 46.25 27.55
C ASN A 44 0.81 47.34 26.70
N GLN A 45 -0.49 47.14 26.41
CA GLN A 45 -1.56 47.93 27.03
C GLN A 45 -2.96 47.34 26.78
N THR A 46 -3.73 47.23 27.87
CA THR A 46 -5.16 46.94 27.98
C THR A 46 -6.05 48.05 27.40
N SER A 47 -7.15 47.66 26.74
CA SER A 47 -8.41 48.42 26.80
C SER A 47 -9.63 47.52 26.60
N ASP A 48 -10.50 47.54 27.61
CA ASP A 48 -11.87 47.02 27.64
C ASP A 48 -12.70 47.45 26.42
N PHE A 49 -13.31 46.48 25.73
CA PHE A 49 -14.53 46.68 24.95
C PHE A 49 -15.39 45.41 25.06
N ASP A 50 -16.56 45.56 25.71
CA ASP A 50 -17.67 44.61 25.66
C ASP A 50 -18.14 44.48 24.20
N GLU A 51 -17.70 43.41 23.53
CA GLU A 51 -18.24 42.98 22.24
C GLU A 51 -18.85 41.60 22.43
N LYS A 52 -20.10 41.45 22.00
CA LYS A 52 -20.82 40.16 22.00
C LYS A 52 -19.92 39.10 21.38
N GLN A 53 -19.53 38.11 22.18
CA GLN A 53 -18.84 36.90 21.73
C GLN A 53 -19.70 36.23 20.64
N VAL A 54 -19.41 36.53 19.39
CA VAL A 54 -19.72 35.64 18.28
C VAL A 54 -18.67 34.55 18.43
N ASP A 55 -19.08 33.35 18.86
CA ASP A 55 -18.22 32.17 18.89
C ASP A 55 -17.68 31.99 17.47
N THR A 56 -16.48 32.49 17.24
CA THR A 56 -15.79 32.33 15.97
C THR A 56 -15.02 31.03 16.14
N LEU A 57 -15.50 29.98 15.49
CA LEU A 57 -14.87 28.67 15.52
C LEU A 57 -13.38 28.79 15.18
N SER A 58 -12.54 27.97 15.82
CA SER A 58 -11.14 27.88 15.41
C SER A 58 -11.04 27.30 14.00
N ILE A 59 -9.89 27.48 13.34
CA ILE A 59 -9.65 26.89 12.00
C ILE A 59 -9.87 25.38 12.05
N MET A 60 -9.41 24.72 13.12
CA MET A 60 -9.57 23.28 13.28
C MET A 60 -11.01 22.87 13.58
N ASP A 61 -11.78 23.65 14.34
CA ASP A 61 -13.22 23.36 14.53
C ASP A 61 -13.99 23.51 13.21
N GLU A 62 -13.68 24.54 12.41
CA GLU A 62 -14.25 24.69 11.06
C GLU A 62 -13.87 23.48 10.17
N PHE A 63 -12.60 23.03 10.23
CA PHE A 63 -12.11 21.89 9.45
C PHE A 63 -12.76 20.56 9.87
N HIS A 64 -12.83 20.28 11.18
CA HIS A 64 -13.44 19.06 11.70
C HIS A 64 -14.94 18.99 11.41
N ASN A 65 -15.63 20.13 11.42
CA ASN A 65 -17.04 20.20 10.99
C ASN A 65 -17.19 19.99 9.47
N LEU A 66 -16.18 20.36 8.69
CA LEU A 66 -16.18 20.20 7.24
C LEU A 66 -15.91 18.76 6.82
N ILE A 67 -15.02 18.03 7.48
CA ILE A 67 -14.62 16.68 7.06
C ILE A 67 -15.66 15.64 7.50
N SER A 68 -16.48 15.19 6.54
CA SER A 68 -17.57 14.24 6.76
C SER A 68 -17.72 13.33 5.55
N ASP A 69 -18.45 12.22 5.68
CA ASP A 69 -18.69 11.27 4.58
C ASP A 69 -19.40 11.89 3.35
N GLU A 70 -20.04 13.05 3.50
CA GLU A 70 -20.72 13.74 2.39
C GLU A 70 -19.80 14.75 1.67
N SER A 71 -18.67 15.11 2.28
CA SER A 71 -17.83 16.22 1.82
C SER A 71 -16.98 15.82 0.63
N SER A 72 -16.91 16.66 -0.41
CA SER A 72 -15.98 16.40 -1.50
C SER A 72 -14.54 16.73 -1.11
N ILE A 73 -13.56 15.99 -1.65
CA ILE A 73 -12.13 16.31 -1.48
C ILE A 73 -11.84 17.73 -1.96
N LYS A 74 -12.53 18.18 -3.01
CA LYS A 74 -12.45 19.54 -3.55
C LYS A 74 -12.87 20.61 -2.53
N GLU A 75 -13.92 20.37 -1.75
CA GLU A 75 -14.35 21.29 -0.68
C GLU A 75 -13.35 21.33 0.47
N ILE A 76 -12.88 20.17 0.91
CA ILE A 76 -11.88 20.06 1.99
C ILE A 76 -10.59 20.79 1.60
N THR A 77 -10.09 20.55 0.39
CA THR A 77 -8.85 21.15 -0.12
C THR A 77 -9.00 22.63 -0.43
N ALA A 78 -10.17 23.08 -0.88
CA ALA A 78 -10.46 24.51 -1.02
C ALA A 78 -10.45 25.23 0.33
N PHE A 79 -11.00 24.60 1.38
CA PHE A 79 -10.91 25.13 2.74
C PHE A 79 -9.46 25.21 3.22
N MET A 80 -8.70 24.11 3.09
CA MET A 80 -7.29 24.09 3.48
C MET A 80 -6.50 25.17 2.75
N ASN A 81 -6.61 25.28 1.43
CA ASN A 81 -5.93 26.31 0.64
C ASN A 81 -6.30 27.73 1.07
N LYS A 82 -7.54 27.97 1.51
CA LYS A 82 -7.97 29.28 2.00
C LYS A 82 -7.40 29.62 3.37
N LYS A 83 -7.23 28.64 4.26
CA LYS A 83 -6.85 28.83 5.66
C LYS A 83 -5.37 28.57 5.95
N ILE A 84 -4.65 27.92 5.05
CA ILE A 84 -3.29 27.41 5.29
C ILE A 84 -2.28 28.48 5.69
N ALA A 85 -2.42 29.71 5.17
CA ALA A 85 -1.52 30.82 5.52
C ALA A 85 -1.77 31.37 6.94
N ASP A 86 -2.95 31.12 7.49
CA ASP A 86 -3.38 31.57 8.83
C ASP A 86 -3.26 30.45 9.88
N ALA A 87 -3.07 29.20 9.45
CA ALA A 87 -2.94 28.03 10.31
C ALA A 87 -1.49 27.82 10.77
N THR A 88 -1.31 27.23 11.94
CA THR A 88 -0.01 26.79 12.45
C THR A 88 0.47 25.52 11.74
N GLY A 89 1.77 25.25 11.79
CA GLY A 89 2.32 24.03 11.19
C GLY A 89 1.73 22.73 11.76
N GLU A 90 1.36 22.71 13.04
CA GLU A 90 0.69 21.57 13.67
C GLU A 90 -0.75 21.40 13.17
N GLU A 91 -1.51 22.49 13.05
CA GLU A 91 -2.87 22.45 12.49
C GLU A 91 -2.85 21.98 11.03
N VAL A 92 -1.91 22.47 10.21
CA VAL A 92 -1.73 22.00 8.84
C VAL A 92 -1.37 20.51 8.80
N SER A 93 -0.54 20.05 9.74
CA SER A 93 -0.17 18.64 9.84
C SER A 93 -1.36 17.76 10.20
N GLU A 94 -2.21 18.19 11.12
CA GLU A 94 -3.44 17.50 11.48
C GLU A 94 -4.43 17.48 10.30
N MET A 95 -4.59 18.60 9.59
CA MET A 95 -5.44 18.65 8.39
C MET A 95 -4.96 17.68 7.31
N ILE A 96 -3.64 17.57 7.07
CA ILE A 96 -3.06 16.60 6.14
C ILE A 96 -3.37 15.16 6.57
N LEU A 97 -3.14 14.82 7.85
CA LEU A 97 -3.42 13.47 8.37
C LEU A 97 -4.88 13.08 8.20
N LYS A 98 -5.80 14.00 8.48
CA LYS A 98 -7.22 13.77 8.36
C LYS A 98 -7.69 13.68 6.91
N LEU A 99 -7.12 14.49 6.01
CA LEU A 99 -7.37 14.37 4.57
C LEU A 99 -6.86 13.04 4.01
N GLU A 100 -5.69 12.58 4.47
CA GLU A 100 -5.12 11.28 4.08
C GLU A 100 -5.97 10.11 4.55
N GLU A 101 -6.39 10.10 5.82
CA GLU A 101 -7.35 9.14 6.36
C GLU A 101 -8.64 9.12 5.53
N TYR A 102 -9.13 10.31 5.16
CA TYR A 102 -10.31 10.46 4.32
C TYR A 102 -10.11 9.90 2.90
N HIS A 103 -8.96 10.14 2.26
CA HIS A 103 -8.62 9.53 0.97
C HIS A 103 -8.59 8.00 1.06
N ILE A 104 -7.95 7.45 2.11
CA ILE A 104 -7.87 6.00 2.30
C ILE A 104 -9.27 5.39 2.41
N ASN A 105 -10.15 6.00 3.20
CA ASN A 105 -11.51 5.51 3.44
C ASN A 105 -12.43 5.62 2.21
N ARG A 106 -12.15 6.57 1.30
CA ARG A 106 -12.95 6.76 0.08
C ARG A 106 -12.45 5.98 -1.14
N ARG A 107 -11.29 5.33 -1.05
CA ARG A 107 -10.66 4.73 -2.23
C ARG A 107 -11.57 3.72 -2.93
N GLU A 108 -12.33 2.90 -2.20
CA GLU A 108 -13.26 1.93 -2.81
C GLU A 108 -14.36 2.62 -3.62
N GLN A 109 -14.96 3.68 -3.08
CA GLN A 109 -15.97 4.46 -3.79
C GLN A 109 -15.40 5.17 -5.02
N GLU A 110 -14.15 5.63 -4.94
CA GLU A 110 -13.44 6.21 -6.08
C GLU A 110 -13.15 5.13 -7.13
N GLU A 111 -12.68 3.95 -6.72
CA GLU A 111 -12.37 2.83 -7.60
C GLU A 111 -13.60 2.35 -8.39
N GLU A 112 -14.78 2.29 -7.77
CA GLU A 112 -16.05 1.90 -8.42
C GLU A 112 -16.33 2.67 -9.72
N LYS A 113 -15.88 3.94 -9.81
CA LYS A 113 -16.05 4.77 -11.02
C LYS A 113 -15.33 4.19 -12.24
N TYR A 114 -14.26 3.43 -12.04
CA TYR A 114 -13.37 2.94 -13.10
C TYR A 114 -13.64 1.46 -13.46
N LEU A 115 -14.49 0.74 -12.72
CA LEU A 115 -14.65 -0.71 -12.84
C LEU A 115 -15.47 -1.20 -14.03
N THR A 116 -16.10 -0.31 -14.80
CA THR A 116 -16.92 -0.76 -15.94
C THR A 116 -16.02 -1.38 -17.02
N GLU A 117 -16.50 -2.46 -17.65
CA GLU A 117 -15.73 -3.16 -18.69
C GLU A 117 -15.34 -2.22 -19.85
N ALA A 118 -16.20 -1.27 -20.20
CA ALA A 118 -15.92 -0.28 -21.22
C ALA A 118 -14.77 0.66 -20.82
N LEU A 119 -14.75 1.13 -19.57
CA LEU A 119 -13.68 1.99 -19.05
C LEU A 119 -12.36 1.24 -18.95
N GLN A 120 -12.35 0.04 -18.34
CA GLN A 120 -11.12 -0.77 -18.22
C GLN A 120 -10.50 -1.06 -19.60
N LYS A 121 -11.31 -1.40 -20.61
CA LYS A 121 -10.82 -1.57 -21.99
C LYS A 121 -10.29 -0.28 -22.60
N GLY A 122 -10.94 0.84 -22.34
CA GLY A 122 -10.51 2.15 -22.81
C GLY A 122 -9.19 2.60 -22.18
N LEU A 123 -9.04 2.43 -20.87
CA LEU A 123 -7.81 2.71 -20.10
C LEU A 123 -6.65 1.83 -20.62
N ASN A 124 -6.90 0.53 -20.84
CA ASN A 124 -5.92 -0.39 -21.41
C ASN A 124 -5.47 0.02 -22.84
N ALA A 125 -6.39 0.51 -23.65
CA ALA A 125 -6.08 0.97 -25.01
C ALA A 125 -5.17 2.22 -25.04
N ILE A 126 -5.17 3.05 -23.99
CA ILE A 126 -4.29 4.23 -23.89
C ILE A 126 -2.85 3.79 -23.66
N GLU A 127 -2.60 2.87 -22.73
CA GLU A 127 -1.24 2.46 -22.39
C GLU A 127 -0.57 1.64 -23.50
N THR A 128 -1.34 0.80 -24.21
CA THR A 128 -0.84 0.10 -25.42
C THR A 128 -0.40 1.03 -26.55
N SER A 129 -0.73 2.32 -26.46
CA SER A 129 -0.24 3.36 -27.38
C SER A 129 1.06 4.05 -26.93
N ASN A 130 1.71 3.55 -25.86
CA ASN A 130 2.84 4.17 -25.15
C ASN A 130 2.51 5.57 -24.60
N SER A 131 1.25 5.81 -24.24
CA SER A 131 0.81 7.06 -23.60
C SER A 131 0.64 6.83 -22.10
N ASP A 132 1.20 7.71 -21.29
CA ASP A 132 1.02 7.70 -19.84
C ASP A 132 -0.39 8.15 -19.48
N ILE A 133 -1.16 7.27 -18.86
CA ILE A 133 -2.54 7.51 -18.49
C ILE A 133 -2.72 8.65 -17.49
N ASN A 134 -1.66 9.02 -16.76
CA ASN A 134 -1.66 10.16 -15.85
C ASN A 134 -1.31 11.49 -16.54
N GLN A 135 -0.96 11.45 -17.83
CA GLN A 135 -0.77 12.62 -18.69
C GLN A 135 -2.04 12.93 -19.48
N VAL A 136 -2.91 13.76 -18.89
CA VAL A 136 -4.23 14.15 -19.42
C VAL A 136 -4.20 14.60 -20.88
N ASP A 137 -3.16 15.33 -21.30
CA ASP A 137 -3.02 15.84 -22.68
C ASP A 137 -2.81 14.73 -23.72
N SER A 138 -2.38 13.54 -23.29
CA SER A 138 -2.20 12.38 -24.17
C SER A 138 -3.50 11.61 -24.43
N ILE A 139 -4.55 11.86 -23.62
CA ILE A 139 -5.81 11.13 -23.67
C ILE A 139 -6.74 11.73 -24.73
N LYS A 140 -7.14 10.90 -25.69
CA LYS A 140 -8.03 11.30 -26.80
C LYS A 140 -9.51 11.04 -26.54
N ASP A 141 -9.82 10.06 -25.70
CA ASP A 141 -11.20 9.77 -25.33
C ASP A 141 -11.65 10.80 -24.30
N GLU A 142 -12.61 11.66 -24.67
CA GLU A 142 -13.07 12.76 -23.80
C GLU A 142 -13.69 12.25 -22.50
N THR A 143 -14.34 11.09 -22.50
CA THR A 143 -14.96 10.53 -21.28
C THR A 143 -13.87 10.10 -20.31
N ILE A 144 -12.86 9.37 -20.79
CA ILE A 144 -11.72 8.95 -19.97
C ILE A 144 -10.91 10.17 -19.51
N LYS A 145 -10.75 11.16 -20.39
CA LYS A 145 -10.02 12.39 -20.07
C LYS A 145 -10.69 13.17 -18.93
N GLU A 146 -12.01 13.35 -18.99
CA GLU A 146 -12.78 13.99 -17.91
C GLU A 146 -12.64 13.22 -16.59
N LEU A 147 -12.71 11.89 -16.62
CA LEU A 147 -12.52 11.05 -15.43
C LEU A 147 -11.11 11.15 -14.84
N VAL A 148 -10.05 11.14 -15.68
CA VAL A 148 -8.68 11.30 -15.19
C VAL A 148 -8.44 12.72 -14.66
N ILE A 149 -9.09 13.74 -15.21
CA ILE A 149 -9.06 15.09 -14.64
C ILE A 149 -9.68 15.08 -13.23
N GLU A 150 -10.88 14.53 -13.08
CA GLU A 150 -11.56 14.42 -11.78
C GLU A 150 -10.71 13.63 -10.76
N LEU A 151 -10.13 12.50 -11.18
CA LEU A 151 -9.23 11.68 -10.37
C LEU A 151 -8.10 12.51 -9.77
N LYS A 152 -7.43 13.31 -10.61
CA LYS A 152 -6.31 14.17 -10.21
C LYS A 152 -6.74 15.35 -9.36
N GLU A 153 -7.90 15.97 -9.66
CA GLU A 153 -8.48 17.01 -8.81
C GLU A 153 -8.81 16.49 -7.39
N ASN A 154 -9.12 15.20 -7.27
CA ASN A 154 -9.37 14.52 -6.01
C ASN A 154 -8.10 13.93 -5.37
N GLY A 155 -6.90 14.25 -5.88
CA GLY A 155 -5.64 13.83 -5.26
C GLY A 155 -5.31 12.34 -5.42
N TYR A 156 -5.88 11.70 -6.44
CA TYR A 156 -5.52 10.36 -6.86
C TYR A 156 -4.79 10.38 -8.20
N LYS A 157 -4.15 9.26 -8.51
CA LYS A 157 -3.64 8.94 -9.83
C LYS A 157 -4.02 7.53 -10.20
N MET A 158 -3.94 7.22 -11.49
CA MET A 158 -4.26 5.91 -12.01
C MET A 158 -3.03 5.01 -11.93
N GLU A 159 -3.21 3.82 -11.38
CA GLU A 159 -2.21 2.76 -11.37
C GLU A 159 -2.75 1.54 -12.13
N THR A 160 -1.85 0.68 -12.59
CA THR A 160 -2.17 -0.54 -13.33
C THR A 160 -1.32 -1.72 -12.90
N VAL A 161 -1.98 -2.88 -12.76
CA VAL A 161 -1.34 -4.18 -12.56
C VAL A 161 -2.04 -5.17 -13.47
N GLU A 162 -1.27 -5.86 -14.33
CA GLU A 162 -1.78 -6.86 -15.27
C GLU A 162 -2.96 -6.38 -16.16
N GLY A 163 -2.99 -5.08 -16.47
CA GLY A 163 -4.02 -4.47 -17.31
C GLY A 163 -5.33 -4.12 -16.59
N TYR A 164 -5.37 -4.27 -15.27
CA TYR A 164 -6.41 -3.74 -14.40
C TYR A 164 -6.01 -2.37 -13.86
N TYR A 165 -6.86 -1.37 -14.08
CA TYR A 165 -6.62 0.02 -13.72
C TYR A 165 -7.43 0.43 -12.50
N PHE A 166 -6.77 1.03 -11.52
CA PHE A 166 -7.37 1.43 -10.26
C PHE A 166 -6.74 2.70 -9.70
N PRO A 167 -7.49 3.50 -8.92
CA PRO A 167 -6.97 4.72 -8.33
C PRO A 167 -6.07 4.42 -7.13
N VAL A 168 -4.95 5.14 -7.03
CA VAL A 168 -4.08 5.19 -5.85
C VAL A 168 -3.87 6.63 -5.43
N ILE A 169 -3.60 6.88 -4.15
CA ILE A 169 -3.34 8.24 -3.64
C ILE A 169 -2.07 8.78 -4.31
N ASP A 170 -2.16 9.96 -4.89
CA ASP A 170 -1.00 10.69 -5.41
C ASP A 170 -0.44 11.56 -4.27
N TYR A 171 0.61 11.11 -3.58
CA TYR A 171 1.13 11.87 -2.44
C TYR A 171 1.77 13.21 -2.85
N SER A 172 2.12 13.37 -4.14
CA SER A 172 2.55 14.67 -4.65
C SER A 172 1.46 15.74 -4.52
N PHE A 173 0.18 15.33 -4.45
CA PHE A 173 -0.95 16.22 -4.17
C PHE A 173 -0.81 16.97 -2.84
N TYR A 174 -0.25 16.33 -1.81
CA TYR A 174 -0.06 16.96 -0.49
C TYR A 174 1.09 17.98 -0.46
N LYS A 175 1.92 18.07 -1.50
CA LYS A 175 3.01 19.06 -1.58
C LYS A 175 2.48 20.49 -1.52
N GLN A 176 1.24 20.73 -1.98
CA GLN A 176 0.59 22.04 -1.88
C GLN A 176 0.37 22.48 -0.42
N PHE A 177 0.23 21.53 0.51
CA PHE A 177 -0.02 21.79 1.93
C PHE A 177 1.24 21.61 2.81
N SER A 178 2.00 20.55 2.58
CA SER A 178 3.15 20.15 3.42
C SER A 178 4.25 21.20 3.54
N SER A 179 4.32 22.18 2.62
CA SER A 179 5.24 23.32 2.74
C SER A 179 4.97 24.23 3.93
N HIS A 180 3.74 24.24 4.46
CA HIS A 180 3.32 24.98 5.65
C HIS A 180 3.14 24.09 6.89
N ALA A 181 3.34 22.77 6.75
CA ALA A 181 3.20 21.82 7.83
C ALA A 181 4.42 21.81 8.77
N SER A 182 4.36 21.00 9.82
CA SER A 182 5.52 20.76 10.69
C SER A 182 6.66 20.09 9.88
N PRO A 183 7.93 20.22 10.32
CA PRO A 183 9.04 19.52 9.68
C PRO A 183 8.83 18.01 9.57
N GLU A 184 8.26 17.38 10.61
CA GLU A 184 7.91 15.96 10.62
C GLU A 184 6.94 15.61 9.47
N MET A 185 5.82 16.32 9.39
CA MET A 185 4.81 16.06 8.36
C MET A 185 5.37 16.28 6.96
N LYS A 186 6.21 17.30 6.78
CA LYS A 186 6.88 17.56 5.51
C LYS A 186 7.79 16.41 5.11
N ASP A 187 8.59 15.89 6.03
CA ASP A 187 9.49 14.76 5.77
C ASP A 187 8.69 13.47 5.48
N TYR A 188 7.59 13.23 6.20
CA TYR A 188 6.66 12.12 5.91
C TYR A 188 6.09 12.21 4.48
N ILE A 189 5.53 13.36 4.10
CA ILE A 189 4.97 13.58 2.76
C ILE A 189 6.04 13.45 1.67
N ASN A 190 7.29 13.84 1.94
CA ASN A 190 8.38 13.65 0.99
C ASN A 190 8.67 12.17 0.75
N ILE A 191 8.75 11.34 1.80
CA ILE A 191 8.93 9.89 1.68
C ILE A 191 7.77 9.29 0.88
N MET A 192 6.54 9.61 1.27
CA MET A 192 5.35 9.05 0.63
C MET A 192 5.15 9.54 -0.80
N THR A 193 5.61 10.75 -1.14
CA THR A 193 5.62 11.21 -2.53
C THR A 193 6.53 10.31 -3.37
N VAL A 194 7.74 10.01 -2.90
CA VAL A 194 8.67 9.11 -3.61
C VAL A 194 8.07 7.70 -3.77
N GLU A 195 7.48 7.15 -2.71
CA GLU A 195 6.81 5.84 -2.75
C GLU A 195 5.64 5.82 -3.73
N SER A 196 4.81 6.86 -3.72
CA SER A 196 3.64 6.93 -4.58
C SER A 196 4.04 7.19 -6.02
N ASP A 197 4.92 8.15 -6.31
CA ASP A 197 5.37 8.56 -7.65
C ASP A 197 5.87 7.35 -8.44
N CYS A 198 6.58 6.46 -7.74
CA CYS A 198 7.19 5.30 -8.32
C CYS A 198 7.16 4.15 -7.29
N VAL A 199 6.11 3.33 -7.35
CA VAL A 199 5.97 2.16 -6.47
C VAL A 199 7.17 1.23 -6.64
N PHE A 200 7.71 0.67 -5.55
CA PHE A 200 8.89 -0.18 -5.63
C PHE A 200 8.60 -1.54 -6.28
N SER A 201 7.35 -2.03 -6.24
CA SER A 201 6.97 -3.31 -6.81
C SER A 201 5.64 -3.29 -7.55
N LYS A 202 5.54 -4.03 -8.67
CA LYS A 202 4.28 -4.39 -9.34
C LYS A 202 4.31 -5.85 -9.77
N ALA A 203 3.27 -6.62 -9.47
CA ALA A 203 3.22 -8.05 -9.77
C ALA A 203 4.51 -8.79 -9.37
N GLU A 204 5.02 -8.51 -8.16
CA GLU A 204 6.28 -9.06 -7.60
C GLU A 204 7.57 -8.68 -8.36
N ILE A 205 7.48 -7.74 -9.31
CA ILE A 205 8.61 -7.20 -10.06
C ILE A 205 9.11 -5.92 -9.38
N LEU A 206 10.41 -5.84 -9.11
CA LEU A 206 11.05 -4.62 -8.63
C LEU A 206 11.07 -3.57 -9.75
N MET A 207 10.42 -2.44 -9.50
CA MET A 207 10.22 -1.38 -10.50
C MET A 207 11.31 -0.29 -10.45
N ILE A 208 12.11 -0.29 -9.39
CA ILE A 208 13.15 0.69 -9.08
C ILE A 208 14.54 0.04 -9.09
N GLY A 209 15.58 0.85 -9.31
CA GLY A 209 16.96 0.39 -9.21
C GLY A 209 17.39 0.10 -7.77
N TRP A 210 18.41 -0.73 -7.60
CA TRP A 210 18.98 -1.05 -6.28
C TRP A 210 19.57 0.16 -5.56
N ASP A 211 20.03 1.17 -6.29
CA ASP A 211 20.47 2.45 -5.73
C ASP A 211 19.29 3.22 -5.11
N GLU A 212 18.12 3.18 -5.76
CA GLU A 212 16.90 3.79 -5.26
C GLU A 212 16.33 3.04 -4.05
N VAL A 213 16.42 1.71 -4.02
CA VAL A 213 16.12 0.90 -2.82
C VAL A 213 16.93 1.43 -1.62
N VAL A 214 18.24 1.63 -1.81
CA VAL A 214 19.13 2.14 -0.75
C VAL A 214 18.84 3.60 -0.38
N ASN A 215 18.55 4.47 -1.34
CA ASN A 215 18.24 5.87 -1.04
C ASN A 215 16.96 6.01 -0.21
N ARG A 216 15.93 5.22 -0.55
CA ARG A 216 14.63 5.24 0.14
C ARG A 216 14.74 4.76 1.57
N ILE A 217 15.43 3.65 1.82
CA ILE A 217 15.63 3.13 3.19
C ILE A 217 16.44 4.09 4.07
N ILE A 218 17.45 4.77 3.54
CA ILE A 218 18.20 5.81 4.28
C ILE A 218 17.29 6.99 4.63
N SER A 219 16.40 7.40 3.72
CA SER A 219 15.42 8.45 3.98
C SER A 219 14.44 8.05 5.10
N MET A 220 13.95 6.81 5.07
CA MET A 220 13.07 6.26 6.10
C MET A 220 13.79 6.15 7.46
N GLU A 221 15.03 5.67 7.48
CA GLU A 221 15.85 5.61 8.70
C GLU A 221 16.05 6.99 9.32
N LYS A 222 16.36 7.99 8.49
CA LYS A 222 16.49 9.37 8.94
C LYS A 222 15.19 9.87 9.60
N PHE A 223 14.04 9.60 8.99
CA PHE A 223 12.75 9.96 9.57
C PHE A 223 12.52 9.30 10.93
N LEU A 224 12.77 7.99 11.04
CA LEU A 224 12.59 7.23 12.28
C LEU A 224 13.51 7.70 13.41
N ASN A 225 14.75 8.05 13.08
CA ASN A 225 15.71 8.59 14.05
C ASN A 225 15.34 10.00 14.50
N GLN A 226 14.79 10.82 13.58
CA GLN A 226 14.47 12.22 13.85
C GLN A 226 13.12 12.38 14.56
N TYR A 227 12.15 11.51 14.27
CA TYR A 227 10.77 11.60 14.75
C TYR A 227 10.26 10.26 15.32
N PRO A 228 10.91 9.70 16.36
CA PRO A 228 10.54 8.39 16.91
C PRO A 228 9.12 8.34 17.50
N GLU A 229 8.57 9.47 17.92
CA GLU A 229 7.22 9.58 18.50
C GLU A 229 6.15 9.99 17.46
N SER A 230 6.52 10.04 16.18
CA SER A 230 5.58 10.40 15.11
C SER A 230 4.42 9.41 15.07
N LYS A 231 3.20 9.91 14.83
CA LYS A 231 2.02 9.07 14.52
C LYS A 231 2.20 8.21 13.26
N LYS A 232 3.23 8.49 12.46
CA LYS A 232 3.59 7.76 11.24
C LYS A 232 4.85 6.89 11.41
N ALA A 233 5.50 6.91 12.59
CA ALA A 233 6.73 6.15 12.82
C ALA A 233 6.54 4.65 12.54
N ASP A 234 5.47 4.03 13.05
CA ASP A 234 5.21 2.60 12.83
C ASP A 234 5.01 2.26 11.34
N TYR A 235 4.31 3.11 10.60
CA TYR A 235 4.09 2.93 9.17
C TYR A 235 5.39 3.08 8.37
N ILE A 236 6.21 4.08 8.70
CA ILE A 236 7.52 4.26 8.06
C ILE A 236 8.49 3.13 8.45
N LYS A 237 8.37 2.59 9.67
CA LYS A 237 9.17 1.44 10.12
C LYS A 237 8.84 0.18 9.32
N LEU A 238 7.57 -0.05 9.03
CA LEU A 238 7.15 -1.16 8.18
C LEU A 238 7.74 -1.03 6.76
N LEU A 239 7.69 0.16 6.17
CA LEU A 239 8.33 0.41 4.88
C LEU A 239 9.84 0.17 4.99
N TYR A 240 10.51 0.74 5.98
CA TYR A 240 11.94 0.51 6.24
C TYR A 240 12.27 -0.99 6.29
N ASP A 241 11.51 -1.79 7.03
CA ASP A 241 11.73 -3.24 7.14
C ASP A 241 11.52 -3.98 5.82
N ASN A 242 10.53 -3.58 5.02
CA ASN A 242 10.35 -4.13 3.67
C ASN A 242 11.56 -3.83 2.79
N TYR A 243 12.12 -2.63 2.87
CA TYR A 243 13.32 -2.29 2.10
C TYR A 243 14.59 -2.97 2.64
N VAL A 244 14.68 -3.27 3.95
CA VAL A 244 15.75 -4.14 4.49
C VAL A 244 15.62 -5.54 3.87
N PHE A 245 14.41 -6.10 3.85
CA PHE A 245 14.14 -7.38 3.24
C PHE A 245 14.53 -7.38 1.76
N ILE A 246 14.05 -6.41 0.97
CA ILE A 246 14.40 -6.27 -0.45
C ILE A 246 15.91 -6.14 -0.61
N THR A 247 16.60 -5.37 0.24
CA THR A 247 18.05 -5.21 0.19
C THR A 247 18.78 -6.56 0.34
N LEU A 248 18.29 -7.43 1.21
CA LEU A 248 18.92 -8.71 1.54
C LEU A 248 18.40 -9.88 0.71
N TYR A 249 17.22 -9.76 0.10
CA TYR A 249 16.53 -10.84 -0.63
C TYR A 249 16.24 -10.54 -2.10
N GLY A 250 16.00 -9.28 -2.44
CA GLY A 250 15.33 -8.89 -3.67
C GLY A 250 13.84 -9.23 -3.65
N LEU A 251 13.24 -9.25 -4.83
CA LEU A 251 11.88 -9.75 -5.05
C LEU A 251 11.93 -10.99 -5.94
N ASN A 252 10.79 -11.53 -6.35
CA ASN A 252 10.81 -12.66 -7.28
C ASN A 252 11.46 -12.29 -8.62
N ASN A 253 11.39 -11.02 -9.02
CA ASN A 253 11.98 -10.52 -10.25
C ASN A 253 12.51 -9.06 -10.11
N PRO A 254 13.83 -8.82 -9.98
CA PRO A 254 14.89 -9.80 -9.80
C PRO A 254 15.05 -10.20 -8.32
N PRO A 255 15.41 -11.47 -8.04
CA PRO A 255 15.96 -11.82 -6.74
C PRO A 255 17.35 -11.20 -6.59
N LEU A 256 17.79 -10.98 -5.36
CA LEU A 256 19.16 -10.52 -5.11
C LEU A 256 20.19 -11.57 -5.54
N PHE A 257 19.88 -12.85 -5.36
CA PHE A 257 20.72 -13.96 -5.76
C PHE A 257 19.99 -14.78 -6.82
N ASP A 258 20.67 -15.03 -7.94
CA ASP A 258 20.15 -15.86 -9.02
C ASP A 258 19.76 -17.26 -8.51
N TYR A 259 18.60 -17.76 -8.93
CA TYR A 259 18.03 -18.99 -8.37
C TYR A 259 18.89 -20.22 -8.63
N GLU A 260 19.56 -20.30 -9.78
CA GLU A 260 20.35 -21.46 -10.19
C GLU A 260 21.81 -21.32 -9.76
N SER A 261 22.47 -20.24 -10.18
CA SER A 261 23.88 -20.01 -9.91
C SER A 261 24.14 -19.56 -8.48
N LYS A 262 23.12 -19.10 -7.75
CA LYS A 262 23.25 -18.52 -6.40
C LYS A 262 24.14 -17.28 -6.35
N LYS A 263 24.49 -16.71 -7.50
CA LYS A 263 25.35 -15.54 -7.58
C LYS A 263 24.54 -14.26 -7.37
N MET A 264 25.12 -13.33 -6.62
CA MET A 264 24.52 -12.01 -6.39
C MET A 264 24.37 -11.22 -7.70
N ASP A 265 23.28 -10.47 -7.80
CA ASP A 265 23.03 -9.53 -8.87
C ASP A 265 24.14 -8.45 -8.93
N GLU A 266 24.67 -8.22 -10.14
CA GLU A 266 25.82 -7.32 -10.32
C GLU A 266 25.42 -5.84 -10.17
N ASP A 267 24.19 -5.47 -10.55
CA ASP A 267 23.69 -4.10 -10.39
C ASP A 267 23.46 -3.80 -8.90
N ALA A 268 22.91 -4.75 -8.14
CA ALA A 268 22.79 -4.66 -6.68
C ALA A 268 24.15 -4.49 -6.02
N LYS A 269 25.11 -5.35 -6.38
CA LYS A 269 26.48 -5.29 -5.88
C LYS A 269 27.12 -3.91 -6.12
N GLN A 270 26.96 -3.35 -7.33
CA GLN A 270 27.48 -2.02 -7.65
C GLN A 270 26.79 -0.90 -6.85
N ALA A 271 25.46 -0.95 -6.74
CA ALA A 271 24.69 0.01 -5.97
C ALA A 271 25.09 0.00 -4.48
N TYR A 272 25.23 -1.19 -3.89
CA TYR A 272 25.59 -1.35 -2.48
C TYR A 272 27.03 -0.90 -2.21
N ALA A 273 27.98 -1.26 -3.08
CA ALA A 273 29.35 -0.77 -2.98
C ALA A 273 29.41 0.77 -3.06
N THR A 274 28.61 1.38 -3.93
CA THR A 274 28.51 2.84 -4.04
C THR A 274 27.93 3.46 -2.77
N ALA A 275 26.85 2.88 -2.22
CA ALA A 275 26.23 3.35 -0.99
C ALA A 275 27.18 3.32 0.21
N LEU A 276 28.03 2.30 0.32
CA LEU A 276 29.02 2.17 1.40
C LEU A 276 30.18 3.19 1.32
N THR A 277 30.27 3.98 0.25
CA THR A 277 31.19 5.12 0.18
C THR A 277 30.63 6.40 0.82
N GLN A 278 29.33 6.42 1.12
CA GLN A 278 28.67 7.59 1.70
C GLN A 278 29.13 7.79 3.15
N SER A 279 29.43 9.03 3.52
CA SER A 279 29.80 9.40 4.89
C SER A 279 28.56 9.77 5.71
N VAL A 280 27.66 8.81 5.90
CA VAL A 280 26.41 8.96 6.66
C VAL A 280 26.43 7.97 7.83
N ASP A 281 26.08 8.44 9.04
CA ASP A 281 25.87 7.54 10.18
C ASP A 281 24.48 6.90 10.05
N SER A 282 24.47 5.61 9.76
CA SER A 282 23.27 4.84 9.40
C SER A 282 23.44 3.40 9.88
N GLU A 283 22.49 2.89 10.65
CA GLU A 283 22.48 1.50 11.11
C GLU A 283 22.21 0.56 9.93
N PHE A 284 21.36 0.97 8.99
CA PHE A 284 21.17 0.29 7.71
C PHE A 284 22.49 0.16 6.93
N LEU A 285 23.27 1.23 6.79
CA LEU A 285 24.56 1.14 6.06
C LEU A 285 25.58 0.28 6.81
N LYS A 286 25.53 0.22 8.14
CA LYS A 286 26.35 -0.73 8.93
C LYS A 286 25.94 -2.17 8.62
N LEU A 287 24.64 -2.48 8.68
CA LEU A 287 24.08 -3.79 8.28
C LEU A 287 24.49 -4.16 6.84
N LEU A 288 24.33 -3.23 5.89
CA LEU A 288 24.70 -3.43 4.50
C LEU A 288 26.20 -3.70 4.35
N GLY A 289 27.04 -3.00 5.12
CA GLY A 289 28.49 -3.20 5.14
C GLY A 289 28.88 -4.59 5.64
N GLU A 290 28.25 -5.05 6.71
CA GLU A 290 28.44 -6.41 7.24
C GLU A 290 28.00 -7.48 6.24
N PHE A 291 26.84 -7.28 5.61
CA PHE A 291 26.34 -8.15 4.56
C PHE A 291 27.29 -8.21 3.36
N MET A 292 27.74 -7.04 2.86
CA MET A 292 28.64 -6.94 1.71
C MET A 292 30.01 -7.58 1.99
N ALA A 293 30.56 -7.41 3.19
CA ALA A 293 31.79 -8.08 3.60
C ALA A 293 31.62 -9.60 3.68
N LEU A 294 30.45 -10.08 4.14
CA LEU A 294 30.15 -11.50 4.19
C LEU A 294 30.03 -12.11 2.79
N VAL A 295 29.26 -11.50 1.89
CA VAL A 295 29.10 -12.03 0.52
C VAL A 295 30.40 -11.94 -0.26
N GLU A 296 31.22 -10.89 -0.10
CA GLU A 296 32.54 -10.80 -0.73
C GLU A 296 33.46 -11.95 -0.32
N LYS A 297 33.49 -12.30 0.97
CA LYS A 297 34.25 -13.46 1.48
C LYS A 297 33.76 -14.80 0.93
N ASN A 298 32.51 -14.86 0.47
CA ASN A 298 31.88 -16.05 -0.11
C ASN A 298 31.76 -15.94 -1.64
N ASP A 299 32.66 -15.20 -2.30
CA ASP A 299 32.69 -15.03 -3.77
C ASP A 299 31.37 -14.51 -4.36
N TYR A 300 30.61 -13.74 -3.58
CA TYR A 300 29.28 -13.20 -3.89
C TYR A 300 28.22 -14.28 -4.15
N MET A 301 28.33 -15.41 -3.44
CA MET A 301 27.40 -16.54 -3.55
C MET A 301 26.47 -16.63 -2.34
N LEU A 302 25.21 -17.02 -2.56
CA LEU A 302 24.29 -17.38 -1.49
C LEU A 302 24.69 -18.73 -0.88
N THR A 303 25.51 -18.68 0.17
CA THR A 303 25.89 -19.83 0.99
C THR A 303 24.98 -19.95 2.22
N ASP A 304 25.02 -21.08 2.93
CA ASP A 304 24.27 -21.26 4.18
C ASP A 304 24.58 -20.16 5.22
N GLY A 305 25.82 -19.66 5.24
CA GLY A 305 26.22 -18.56 6.12
C GLY A 305 25.58 -17.22 5.72
N VAL A 306 25.50 -16.93 4.42
CA VAL A 306 24.81 -15.75 3.89
C VAL A 306 23.31 -15.86 4.16
N GLU A 307 22.71 -17.03 3.94
CA GLU A 307 21.29 -17.28 4.24
C GLU A 307 20.98 -17.12 5.74
N SER A 308 21.86 -17.61 6.61
CA SER A 308 21.73 -17.43 8.06
C SER A 308 21.80 -15.96 8.46
N PHE A 309 22.71 -15.19 7.84
CA PHE A 309 22.80 -13.75 8.08
C PHE A 309 21.51 -13.03 7.64
N ARG A 310 21.00 -13.35 6.45
CA ARG A 310 19.75 -12.78 5.94
C ARG A 310 18.62 -13.04 6.93
N LYS A 311 18.39 -14.31 7.31
CA LYS A 311 17.35 -14.73 8.27
C LYS A 311 17.47 -14.00 9.61
N ALA A 312 18.67 -13.84 10.15
CA ALA A 312 18.92 -13.18 11.44
C ALA A 312 18.68 -11.66 11.44
N ASN A 313 18.69 -11.03 10.25
CA ASN A 313 18.55 -9.58 10.10
C ASN A 313 17.25 -9.15 9.42
N THR A 314 16.41 -10.13 9.06
CA THR A 314 15.05 -9.91 8.55
C THR A 314 14.00 -10.68 9.36
N SER A 315 14.32 -11.04 10.61
CA SER A 315 13.55 -11.98 11.46
C SER A 315 12.14 -11.51 11.87
N SER A 316 11.53 -10.55 11.18
CA SER A 316 10.08 -10.34 11.20
C SER A 316 9.34 -11.07 10.07
N ASN A 317 10.00 -11.83 9.19
CA ASN A 317 9.31 -12.49 8.07
C ASN A 317 9.79 -13.91 7.68
N LEU A 318 10.68 -14.57 8.43
CA LEU A 318 11.11 -15.93 8.12
C LEU A 318 11.44 -16.75 9.37
N ASN A 319 10.44 -17.41 9.96
CA ASN A 319 10.66 -18.51 10.91
C ASN A 319 10.09 -19.81 10.35
N GLU A 320 10.96 -20.57 9.65
CA GLU A 320 10.85 -22.02 9.60
C GLU A 320 11.13 -22.56 11.00
N ASN A 321 10.08 -23.09 11.64
CA ASN A 321 10.01 -24.18 12.62
C ASN A 321 9.12 -23.82 13.81
N ASN A 322 7.93 -24.41 13.80
CA ASN A 322 7.07 -24.76 14.94
C ASN A 322 7.68 -24.48 16.33
N GLU A 323 7.45 -23.29 16.85
CA GLU A 323 7.17 -23.05 18.27
C GLU A 323 6.43 -21.72 18.39
N ILE A 324 5.16 -21.82 18.78
CA ILE A 324 4.29 -20.71 19.16
C ILE A 324 5.00 -19.91 20.27
N SER A 325 5.48 -18.70 19.96
CA SER A 325 4.97 -17.46 20.58
C SER A 325 5.88 -16.25 20.31
N LYS A 326 5.20 -15.13 20.03
CA LYS A 326 5.68 -13.73 19.97
C LYS A 326 6.37 -13.29 18.68
N ASP A 327 5.65 -13.49 17.57
CA ASP A 327 5.82 -12.73 16.33
C ASP A 327 5.23 -11.31 16.53
N PRO A 328 5.81 -10.21 16.02
CA PRO A 328 5.01 -9.04 15.71
C PRO A 328 3.83 -9.47 14.84
N ASN A 329 2.61 -9.13 15.24
CA ASN A 329 1.39 -9.59 14.59
C ASN A 329 1.46 -9.35 13.06
N ARG A 330 1.63 -10.42 12.28
CA ARG A 330 1.76 -10.38 10.81
C ARG A 330 0.54 -9.78 10.09
N TYR A 331 -0.58 -9.66 10.78
CA TYR A 331 -1.82 -9.07 10.28
C TYR A 331 -2.04 -7.63 10.76
N GLN A 332 -1.06 -7.04 11.45
CA GLN A 332 -1.17 -5.68 11.98
C GLN A 332 -1.44 -4.65 10.87
N VAL A 333 -0.91 -4.87 9.66
CA VAL A 333 -1.19 -4.01 8.50
C VAL A 333 -2.68 -4.00 8.13
N ALA A 334 -3.37 -5.12 8.34
CA ALA A 334 -4.82 -5.25 8.16
C ALA A 334 -5.64 -4.70 9.34
N GLY A 335 -5.00 -4.18 10.39
CA GLY A 335 -5.67 -3.72 11.61
C GLY A 335 -6.10 -4.85 12.54
N ILE A 336 -5.61 -6.07 12.33
CA ILE A 336 -5.87 -7.22 13.20
C ILE A 336 -4.88 -7.17 14.34
N ASP A 337 -5.38 -7.24 15.57
CA ASP A 337 -4.60 -7.09 16.81
C ASP A 337 -4.17 -8.43 17.44
N ASP A 338 -4.79 -9.54 17.03
CA ASP A 338 -4.52 -10.89 17.52
C ASP A 338 -4.29 -11.87 16.34
N ALA A 339 -3.01 -12.16 16.05
CA ALA A 339 -2.64 -13.05 14.95
C ALA A 339 -2.91 -14.53 15.23
N ASP A 340 -2.72 -14.95 16.48
CA ASP A 340 -2.95 -16.34 16.89
C ASP A 340 -4.45 -16.66 16.78
N GLU A 341 -5.32 -15.73 17.23
CA GLU A 341 -6.77 -15.89 17.10
C GLU A 341 -7.24 -15.89 15.63
N PHE A 342 -6.58 -15.11 14.76
CA PHE A 342 -6.87 -15.15 13.32
C PHE A 342 -6.48 -16.51 12.70
N ASP A 343 -5.29 -17.02 13.00
CA ASP A 343 -4.81 -18.32 12.49
C ASP A 343 -5.72 -19.47 12.90
N GLU A 344 -6.12 -19.49 14.17
CA GLU A 344 -7.09 -20.46 14.69
C GLU A 344 -8.44 -20.35 13.96
N THR A 345 -8.90 -19.12 13.70
CA THR A 345 -10.14 -18.86 12.97
C THR A 345 -10.04 -19.37 11.53
N TYR A 346 -8.93 -19.10 10.84
CA TYR A 346 -8.72 -19.55 9.47
C TYR A 346 -8.70 -21.07 9.36
N GLU A 347 -8.00 -21.76 10.27
CA GLU A 347 -7.97 -23.23 10.29
C GLU A 347 -9.34 -23.84 10.64
N LEU A 348 -10.12 -23.19 11.52
CA LEU A 348 -11.51 -23.59 11.77
C LEU A 348 -12.35 -23.53 10.49
N LEU A 349 -12.23 -22.45 9.71
CA LEU A 349 -12.95 -22.31 8.44
C LEU A 349 -12.50 -23.33 7.40
N ARG A 350 -11.20 -23.62 7.35
CA ARG A 350 -10.64 -24.65 6.48
C ARG A 350 -11.18 -26.05 6.82
N ILE A 351 -11.27 -26.39 8.11
CA ILE A 351 -11.88 -27.66 8.58
C ILE A 351 -13.38 -27.69 8.23
N ALA A 352 -14.11 -26.60 8.47
CA ALA A 352 -15.53 -26.51 8.14
C ALA A 352 -15.79 -26.75 6.64
N LEU A 353 -14.98 -26.16 5.76
CA LEU A 353 -15.07 -26.43 4.31
C LEU A 353 -14.75 -27.88 3.96
N ARG A 354 -13.68 -28.45 4.54
CA ARG A 354 -13.26 -29.83 4.28
C ARG A 354 -14.33 -30.85 4.68
N ASP A 355 -14.99 -30.60 5.80
CA ASP A 355 -16.01 -31.50 6.37
C ASP A 355 -17.42 -31.17 5.84
N ASN A 356 -17.53 -30.20 4.90
CA ASN A 356 -18.77 -29.68 4.32
C ASN A 356 -19.76 -29.16 5.39
N ASP A 357 -19.23 -28.61 6.48
CA ASP A 357 -19.98 -27.89 7.52
C ASP A 357 -20.27 -26.45 7.07
N ARG A 358 -21.34 -26.34 6.28
CA ARG A 358 -21.82 -25.07 5.71
C ARG A 358 -22.35 -24.12 6.77
N ASP A 359 -22.87 -24.65 7.87
CA ASP A 359 -23.48 -23.85 8.93
C ASP A 359 -22.40 -23.06 9.68
N THR A 360 -21.31 -23.75 10.06
CA THR A 360 -20.15 -23.11 10.69
C THR A 360 -19.48 -22.12 9.75
N PHE A 361 -19.21 -22.48 8.48
CA PHE A 361 -18.55 -21.55 7.56
C PHE A 361 -19.39 -20.29 7.31
N ALA A 362 -20.71 -20.45 7.14
CA ALA A 362 -21.61 -19.32 6.88
C ALA A 362 -21.77 -18.36 8.07
N ASP A 363 -21.42 -18.78 9.30
CA ASP A 363 -21.45 -17.89 10.46
C ASP A 363 -20.35 -16.80 10.42
N TYR A 364 -19.25 -17.05 9.71
CA TYR A 364 -18.11 -16.14 9.59
C TYR A 364 -18.18 -15.24 8.35
N ILE A 365 -19.34 -15.18 7.70
CA ILE A 365 -19.56 -14.28 6.57
C ILE A 365 -20.09 -12.94 7.10
N ALA A 366 -19.45 -11.84 6.68
CA ALA A 366 -19.98 -10.50 6.89
C ALA A 366 -21.14 -10.26 5.91
N TYR A 367 -22.36 -10.28 6.42
CA TYR A 367 -23.55 -10.00 5.63
C TYR A 367 -23.93 -8.52 5.67
N PRO A 368 -24.47 -7.95 4.56
CA PRO A 368 -24.70 -8.61 3.28
C PRO A 368 -23.40 -8.80 2.48
N ILE A 369 -23.31 -9.88 1.69
CA ILE A 369 -22.16 -10.16 0.82
C ILE A 369 -22.58 -10.22 -0.65
N LYS A 370 -21.78 -9.64 -1.55
CA LYS A 370 -22.01 -9.69 -3.00
C LYS A 370 -21.20 -10.83 -3.61
N VAL A 371 -21.88 -11.74 -4.31
CA VAL A 371 -21.30 -12.95 -4.92
C VAL A 371 -21.88 -13.16 -6.32
N ARG A 372 -21.32 -14.08 -7.10
CA ARG A 372 -21.93 -14.54 -8.36
C ARG A 372 -22.75 -15.81 -8.14
N ILE A 373 -23.98 -15.82 -8.63
CA ILE A 373 -24.83 -17.01 -8.70
C ILE A 373 -25.34 -17.11 -10.13
N ASN A 374 -25.06 -18.22 -10.81
CA ASN A 374 -25.39 -18.42 -12.23
C ASN A 374 -24.93 -17.22 -13.11
N ASP A 375 -23.66 -16.84 -12.98
CA ASP A 375 -23.01 -15.70 -13.67
C ASP A 375 -23.59 -14.30 -13.39
N LYS A 376 -24.47 -14.17 -12.40
CA LYS A 376 -25.09 -12.89 -12.02
C LYS A 376 -24.64 -12.45 -10.63
N LYS A 377 -24.20 -11.19 -10.53
CA LYS A 377 -23.95 -10.54 -9.23
C LYS A 377 -25.25 -10.52 -8.43
N THR A 378 -25.20 -11.11 -7.25
CA THR A 378 -26.32 -11.29 -6.33
C THR A 378 -25.87 -10.88 -4.93
N GLU A 379 -26.67 -10.09 -4.25
CA GLU A 379 -26.45 -9.71 -2.85
C GLU A 379 -27.14 -10.73 -1.94
N ILE A 380 -26.37 -11.38 -1.08
CA ILE A 380 -26.82 -12.37 -0.11
C ILE A 380 -26.91 -11.69 1.24
N LYS A 381 -28.11 -11.66 1.82
CA LYS A 381 -28.39 -10.79 2.97
C LYS A 381 -28.18 -11.45 4.32
N ASN A 382 -28.12 -12.78 4.35
CA ASN A 382 -28.04 -13.54 5.59
C ASN A 382 -27.54 -14.97 5.36
N LYS A 383 -27.28 -15.64 6.47
CA LYS A 383 -26.81 -17.03 6.57
C LYS A 383 -27.69 -18.02 5.80
N ASP A 384 -29.00 -17.97 5.97
CA ASP A 384 -29.93 -18.92 5.32
C ASP A 384 -29.84 -18.84 3.79
N GLU A 385 -29.76 -17.61 3.27
CA GLU A 385 -29.62 -17.37 1.83
C GLU A 385 -28.25 -17.82 1.31
N PHE A 386 -27.18 -17.63 2.09
CA PHE A 386 -25.85 -18.13 1.74
C PHE A 386 -25.80 -19.65 1.68
N ILE A 387 -26.31 -20.34 2.72
CA ILE A 387 -26.34 -21.82 2.78
C ILE A 387 -27.15 -22.39 1.62
N LYS A 388 -28.27 -21.75 1.25
CA LYS A 388 -29.10 -22.16 0.12
C LYS A 388 -28.35 -22.12 -1.21
N ASN A 389 -27.47 -21.14 -1.39
CA ASN A 389 -26.70 -20.95 -2.63
C ASN A 389 -25.23 -21.41 -2.48
N PHE A 390 -24.90 -22.15 -1.42
CA PHE A 390 -23.53 -22.43 -1.03
C PHE A 390 -22.70 -23.10 -2.14
N ASP A 391 -23.28 -24.04 -2.88
CA ASP A 391 -22.53 -24.76 -3.93
C ASP A 391 -22.31 -23.92 -5.20
N ASP A 392 -23.15 -22.92 -5.45
CA ASP A 392 -22.94 -21.95 -6.54
C ASP A 392 -21.88 -20.90 -6.16
N ILE A 393 -21.87 -20.48 -4.89
CA ILE A 393 -20.91 -19.50 -4.35
C ILE A 393 -19.54 -20.15 -4.16
N MET A 394 -19.52 -21.30 -3.49
CA MET A 394 -18.34 -22.10 -3.15
C MET A 394 -18.24 -23.29 -4.11
N ASN A 395 -18.02 -23.00 -5.39
CA ASN A 395 -17.73 -24.02 -6.40
C ASN A 395 -16.40 -24.75 -6.09
N GLU A 396 -16.07 -25.82 -6.83
CA GLU A 396 -14.88 -26.63 -6.55
C GLU A 396 -13.59 -25.81 -6.58
N ASP A 397 -13.44 -24.88 -7.52
CA ASP A 397 -12.22 -24.07 -7.65
C ASP A 397 -12.06 -23.10 -6.48
N VAL A 398 -13.14 -22.43 -6.07
CA VAL A 398 -13.18 -21.51 -4.94
C VAL A 398 -12.92 -22.24 -3.62
N LYS A 399 -13.52 -23.42 -3.42
CA LYS A 399 -13.24 -24.29 -2.26
C LYS A 399 -11.78 -24.73 -2.22
N ASN A 400 -11.24 -25.21 -3.34
CA ASN A 400 -9.86 -25.69 -3.41
C ASN A 400 -8.86 -24.56 -3.18
N THR A 401 -9.16 -23.34 -3.65
CA THR A 401 -8.33 -22.16 -3.39
C THR A 401 -8.21 -21.90 -1.89
N PHE A 402 -9.34 -21.90 -1.18
CA PHE A 402 -9.34 -21.70 0.28
C PHE A 402 -8.64 -22.84 1.01
N LEU A 403 -8.87 -24.09 0.63
CA LEU A 403 -8.30 -25.26 1.33
C LEU A 403 -6.77 -25.41 1.17
N ASN A 404 -6.21 -24.90 0.07
CA ASN A 404 -4.79 -25.07 -0.28
C ASN A 404 -3.91 -23.86 0.08
N GLN A 405 -4.49 -22.72 0.42
CA GLN A 405 -3.75 -21.55 0.88
C GLN A 405 -3.02 -21.87 2.20
N LYS A 406 -1.73 -21.51 2.27
CA LYS A 406 -0.94 -21.68 3.49
C LYS A 406 -0.99 -20.41 4.34
N LEU A 407 -0.99 -20.60 5.65
CA LEU A 407 -1.04 -19.55 6.66
C LEU A 407 0.14 -18.57 6.54
N ASP A 408 1.34 -19.08 6.27
CA ASP A 408 2.58 -18.31 6.13
C ASP A 408 2.74 -17.63 4.75
N GLU A 409 1.84 -17.90 3.81
CA GLU A 409 1.86 -17.34 2.44
C GLU A 409 0.70 -16.35 2.21
N PHE A 410 0.08 -15.85 3.28
CA PHE A 410 -0.97 -14.85 3.12
C PHE A 410 -0.41 -13.55 2.56
N PHE A 411 -1.08 -13.04 1.54
CA PHE A 411 -0.94 -11.64 1.19
C PHE A 411 -1.78 -10.81 2.16
N VAL A 412 -1.12 -9.89 2.85
CA VAL A 412 -1.72 -9.02 3.86
C VAL A 412 -1.49 -7.58 3.45
N ASN A 413 -2.57 -6.80 3.40
CA ASN A 413 -2.49 -5.36 3.27
C ASN A 413 -3.56 -4.72 4.17
N TYR A 414 -3.73 -3.40 4.08
CA TYR A 414 -4.72 -2.67 4.89
C TYR A 414 -6.18 -3.05 4.59
N GLN A 415 -6.47 -3.78 3.51
CA GLN A 415 -7.83 -4.27 3.20
C GLN A 415 -8.15 -5.55 3.99
N GLY A 416 -7.14 -6.30 4.41
CA GLY A 416 -7.34 -7.57 5.09
C GLY A 416 -6.32 -8.61 4.68
N ILE A 417 -6.67 -9.86 4.97
CA ILE A 417 -5.97 -11.05 4.49
C ILE A 417 -6.63 -11.53 3.22
N MET A 418 -5.83 -11.63 2.15
CA MET A 418 -6.25 -12.20 0.89
C MET A 418 -5.98 -13.71 0.87
N VAL A 419 -6.96 -14.49 0.40
CA VAL A 419 -6.82 -15.94 0.17
C VAL A 419 -6.87 -16.22 -1.32
N GLY A 420 -5.89 -16.98 -1.81
CA GLY A 420 -5.68 -17.18 -3.24
C GLY A 420 -5.21 -15.89 -3.92
N ASN A 421 -5.67 -15.69 -5.15
CA ASN A 421 -5.41 -14.51 -5.98
C ASN A 421 -6.56 -13.49 -5.86
N GLY A 422 -7.11 -13.32 -4.65
CA GLY A 422 -8.23 -12.41 -4.39
C GLY A 422 -9.60 -13.07 -4.34
N GLN A 423 -9.69 -14.40 -4.37
CA GLN A 423 -10.97 -15.11 -4.26
C GLN A 423 -11.65 -14.86 -2.92
N PHE A 424 -10.91 -14.65 -1.83
CA PHE A 424 -11.48 -14.24 -0.55
C PHE A 424 -10.70 -13.11 0.08
N TRP A 425 -11.44 -12.32 0.86
CA TRP A 425 -10.87 -11.36 1.77
C TRP A 425 -11.47 -11.52 3.17
N LEU A 426 -10.59 -11.58 4.16
CA LEU A 426 -10.93 -11.67 5.57
C LEU A 426 -10.38 -10.45 6.31
N ASN A 427 -11.16 -9.93 7.26
CA ASN A 427 -10.66 -8.89 8.16
C ASN A 427 -11.37 -8.98 9.53
N GLN A 428 -10.90 -8.20 10.49
CA GLN A 428 -11.62 -7.88 11.71
C GLN A 428 -12.71 -6.87 11.40
N ILE A 429 -13.97 -7.27 11.58
CA ILE A 429 -15.13 -6.43 11.20
C ILE A 429 -16.06 -6.30 12.39
N GLU A 430 -16.26 -5.08 12.86
CA GLU A 430 -17.21 -4.80 13.93
C GLU A 430 -18.66 -5.04 13.47
N GLY A 431 -19.48 -5.59 14.38
CA GLY A 431 -20.91 -5.81 14.13
C GLY A 431 -21.27 -7.13 13.43
N THR A 432 -20.29 -7.96 13.06
CA THR A 432 -20.53 -9.34 12.61
C THR A 432 -20.67 -10.29 13.82
N LYS A 433 -21.06 -11.54 13.55
CA LYS A 433 -21.23 -12.56 14.61
C LYS A 433 -19.88 -12.95 15.26
N HIS A 434 -18.81 -12.96 14.48
CA HIS A 434 -17.47 -13.36 14.89
C HIS A 434 -16.46 -12.26 14.52
N LYS A 435 -15.52 -11.98 15.42
CA LYS A 435 -14.51 -10.90 15.30
C LYS A 435 -13.86 -10.85 13.91
N PHE A 436 -13.36 -12.00 13.43
CA PHE A 436 -12.83 -12.14 12.07
C PHE A 436 -13.91 -12.69 11.15
N SER A 437 -14.07 -12.08 9.99
CA SER A 437 -15.12 -12.44 9.03
C SER A 437 -14.63 -12.33 7.59
N ILE A 438 -15.14 -13.19 6.73
CA ILE A 438 -15.01 -13.09 5.27
C ILE A 438 -15.98 -12.03 4.79
N TYR A 439 -15.47 -10.99 4.14
CA TYR A 439 -16.30 -9.88 3.64
C TYR A 439 -16.35 -9.79 2.11
N ALA A 440 -15.45 -10.48 1.41
CA ALA A 440 -15.52 -10.64 -0.02
C ALA A 440 -15.30 -12.09 -0.43
N ILE A 441 -16.10 -12.56 -1.39
CA ILE A 441 -15.93 -13.81 -2.11
C ILE A 441 -16.05 -13.48 -3.60
N ASN A 442 -14.94 -13.59 -4.33
CA ASN A 442 -14.86 -13.35 -5.76
C ASN A 442 -14.88 -14.70 -6.49
N ASN A 443 -16.10 -15.20 -6.73
CA ASN A 443 -16.37 -16.52 -7.32
C ASN A 443 -16.80 -16.50 -8.80
#